data_AF-A0A7R9LA99-F1
#
_entry.id   AF-A0A7R9LA99-F1
#
_cell.length_a   1.000
_cell.length_b   1.000
_cell.length_c   1.000
_cell.angle_alpha   90.00
_cell.angle_beta   90.00
_cell.angle_gamma   90.00
#
_symmetry.space_group_name_H-M   'P 1'
#
loop_
_entity.id
_entity.type
_entity.pdbx_description
1 polymer ?
#
loop_
_entity_poly.entity_id
_entity_poly.type
_entity_poly.pdbx_seq_one_letter_code
_entity_poly.pdbx_strand_id
1 'polypeptide(L)'
;MAFSNQKALTVVKIVMEVLYVLFTILCIYIIVVSSIALSDTEIYTEEDKVMIEEAKTLLATGVIGLILTVIGLAGIIKENKCIVIVLLVLTIIGIMSNFATNDYGAAA
;
A
#
# COMPACT_ATOMS: atom_id res chain seq x y z
N MET A 1 37.26 8.69 9.08
CA MET A 1 35.80 8.76 9.34
C MET A 1 34.93 8.03 8.29
N ALA A 2 35.47 7.11 7.46
CA ALA A 2 34.67 6.36 6.48
C ALA A 2 34.06 5.04 7.02
N PHE A 3 34.53 4.55 8.17
CA PHE A 3 34.14 3.25 8.71
C PHE A 3 32.82 3.25 9.50
N SER A 4 32.30 4.42 9.92
CA SER A 4 30.98 4.51 10.58
C SER A 4 29.82 4.62 9.58
N ASN A 5 30.03 5.28 8.44
CA ASN A 5 28.96 5.53 7.46
C ASN A 5 28.47 4.24 6.76
N GLN A 6 29.34 3.26 6.55
CA GLN A 6 28.93 1.96 5.99
C GLN A 6 28.03 1.17 6.97
N LYS A 7 28.38 1.14 8.27
CA LYS A 7 27.56 0.45 9.28
C LYS A 7 26.17 1.06 9.41
N ALA A 8 26.07 2.40 9.39
CA ALA A 8 24.77 3.09 9.43
C ALA A 8 23.91 2.79 8.19
N LEU A 9 24.52 2.72 7.00
CA LEU A 9 23.80 2.43 5.76
C LEU A 9 23.20 1.02 5.74
N THR A 10 23.93 0.02 6.26
CA THR A 10 23.43 -1.35 6.37
C THR A 10 22.22 -1.44 7.30
N VAL A 11 22.23 -0.74 8.44
CA VAL A 11 21.09 -0.71 9.37
C VAL A 11 19.87 -0.08 8.71
N VAL A 12 20.03 1.02 7.98
CA VAL A 12 18.92 1.66 7.25
C VAL A 12 18.33 0.73 6.19
N LYS A 13 19.16 -0.04 5.47
CA LYS A 13 18.69 -1.02 4.48
C LYS A 13 17.81 -2.10 5.12
N ILE A 14 18.27 -2.67 6.23
CA ILE A 14 17.53 -3.70 6.97
C ILE A 14 16.19 -3.15 7.49
N VAL A 15 16.20 -1.94 8.07
CA VAL A 15 14.97 -1.28 8.55
C VAL A 15 13.98 -1.08 7.40
N MET A 16 14.44 -0.60 6.24
CA MET A 16 13.60 -0.43 5.06
C MET A 16 13.04 -1.78 4.57
N GLU A 17 13.84 -2.82 4.48
CA GLU A 17 13.38 -4.17 4.09
C GLU A 17 12.27 -4.68 5.02
N VAL A 18 12.46 -4.57 6.34
CA VAL A 18 11.44 -4.96 7.33
C VAL A 18 10.15 -4.17 7.15
N LEU A 19 10.23 -2.85 6.94
CA LEU A 19 9.06 -2.00 6.71
C LEU A 19 8.32 -2.40 5.41
N TYR A 20 9.05 -2.71 4.33
CA TYR A 20 8.44 -3.17 3.08
C TYR A 20 7.75 -4.52 3.22
N VAL A 21 8.30 -5.44 4.02
CA VAL A 21 7.65 -6.73 4.31
C VAL A 21 6.36 -6.51 5.11
N LEU A 22 6.39 -5.68 6.16
CA LEU A 22 5.19 -5.37 6.94
C LEU A 22 4.10 -4.72 6.08
N PHE A 23 4.48 -3.79 5.20
CA PHE A 23 3.55 -3.14 4.29
C PHE A 23 2.98 -4.11 3.26
N THR A 24 3.78 -5.06 2.77
CA THR A 24 3.31 -6.13 1.88
C THR A 24 2.23 -6.98 2.54
N ILE A 25 2.43 -7.36 3.81
CA ILE A 25 1.43 -8.11 4.59
C ILE A 25 0.14 -7.29 4.73
N LEU A 26 0.25 -5.98 5.01
CA LEU A 26 -0.90 -5.08 5.10
C LEU A 26 -1.68 -5.00 3.77
N CYS A 27 -0.98 -4.85 2.64
CA CYS A 27 -1.64 -4.84 1.32
C CYS A 27 -2.38 -6.15 1.03
N ILE A 28 -1.77 -7.30 1.34
CA ILE A 28 -2.42 -8.61 1.17
C ILE A 28 -3.67 -8.70 2.05
N TYR A 29 -3.59 -8.24 3.31
CA TYR A 29 -4.74 -8.22 4.20
C TYR A 29 -5.89 -7.37 3.63
N ILE A 30 -5.60 -6.17 3.14
CA ILE A 30 -6.59 -5.29 2.51
C ILE A 30 -7.24 -5.98 1.31
N ILE A 31 -6.45 -6.61 0.44
CA ILE A 31 -6.95 -7.35 -0.73
C ILE A 31 -7.90 -8.47 -0.30
N VAL A 32 -7.51 -9.25 0.71
CA VAL A 32 -8.31 -10.38 1.20
C VAL A 32 -9.64 -9.88 1.78
N VAL A 33 -9.61 -8.90 2.67
CA VAL A 33 -10.82 -8.33 3.28
C VAL A 33 -11.76 -7.74 2.23
N SER A 34 -11.21 -6.98 1.28
CA SER A 34 -12.00 -6.39 0.19
C SER A 34 -12.61 -7.46 -0.73
N SER A 35 -11.87 -8.55 -0.99
CA SER A 35 -12.36 -9.66 -1.81
C SER A 35 -13.49 -10.42 -1.11
N ILE A 36 -13.39 -10.62 0.21
CA ILE A 36 -14.46 -11.24 1.01
C ILE A 36 -15.70 -10.33 1.02
N ALA A 37 -15.53 -9.03 1.23
CA ALA A 37 -16.64 -8.08 1.17
C ALA A 37 -17.35 -8.13 -0.19
N LEU A 38 -16.61 -8.25 -1.29
CA LEU A 38 -17.19 -8.37 -2.63
C LEU A 38 -17.85 -9.73 -2.89
N SER A 39 -17.39 -10.82 -2.27
CA SER A 39 -18.00 -12.15 -2.47
C SER A 39 -19.28 -12.34 -1.68
N ASP A 40 -19.37 -11.73 -0.49
CA ASP A 40 -20.45 -11.98 0.46
C ASP A 40 -21.63 -10.99 0.31
N THR A 41 -21.47 -9.92 -0.48
CA THR A 41 -22.51 -8.91 -0.66
C THR A 41 -23.43 -9.27 -1.83
N GLU A 42 -24.61 -9.79 -1.52
CA GLU A 42 -25.72 -9.90 -2.47
C GLU A 42 -26.40 -8.51 -2.63
N ILE A 43 -26.61 -8.05 -3.86
CA ILE A 43 -27.12 -6.69 -4.13
C ILE A 43 -28.63 -6.64 -3.90
N TYR A 44 -29.07 -6.09 -2.77
CA TYR A 44 -30.49 -5.94 -2.45
C TYR A 44 -30.93 -4.48 -2.30
N THR A 45 -30.01 -3.59 -1.93
CA THR A 45 -30.29 -2.18 -1.62
C THR A 45 -29.32 -1.22 -2.31
N GLU A 46 -29.65 0.07 -2.35
CA GLU A 46 -28.72 1.11 -2.85
C GLU A 46 -27.50 1.26 -1.92
N GLU A 47 -27.64 1.00 -0.62
CA GLU A 47 -26.52 1.01 0.34
C GLU A 47 -25.51 -0.10 0.03
N ASP A 48 -25.98 -1.28 -0.37
CA ASP A 48 -25.10 -2.40 -0.79
C ASP A 48 -24.25 -2.02 -2.01
N LYS A 49 -24.79 -1.20 -2.93
CA LYS A 49 -24.03 -0.73 -4.10
C LYS A 49 -22.89 0.21 -3.72
N VAL A 50 -23.11 1.10 -2.75
CA VAL A 50 -22.08 2.00 -2.23
C VAL A 50 -20.98 1.18 -1.54
N MET A 51 -21.36 0.22 -0.70
CA MET A 51 -20.41 -0.65 -0.01
C MET A 51 -19.57 -1.48 -1.00
N ILE A 52 -20.17 -1.98 -2.07
CA ILE A 52 -19.47 -2.70 -3.14
C ILE A 52 -18.47 -1.77 -3.86
N GLU A 53 -18.84 -0.53 -4.14
CA GLU A 53 -17.95 0.41 -4.84
C GLU A 53 -16.76 0.83 -3.96
N GLU A 54 -16.98 1.04 -2.67
CA GLU A 54 -15.90 1.24 -1.69
C GLU A 54 -14.99 0.01 -1.60
N ALA A 55 -15.57 -1.19 -1.53
CA ALA A 55 -14.80 -2.44 -1.48
C ALA A 55 -13.94 -2.64 -2.75
N LYS A 56 -14.45 -2.30 -3.95
CA LYS A 56 -13.65 -2.30 -5.19
C LYS A 56 -12.51 -1.30 -5.14
N THR A 57 -12.76 -0.10 -4.64
CA THR A 57 -11.75 0.96 -4.53
C THR A 57 -10.65 0.58 -3.54
N LEU A 58 -11.03 -0.05 -2.44
CA LEU A 58 -10.13 -0.59 -1.42
C LEU A 58 -9.30 -1.76 -2.00
N LEU A 59 -9.94 -2.66 -2.75
CA LEU A 59 -9.27 -3.75 -3.46
C LEU A 59 -8.21 -3.22 -4.44
N ALA A 60 -8.58 -2.25 -5.28
CA ALA A 60 -7.67 -1.63 -6.24
C ALA A 60 -6.44 -1.01 -5.54
N THR A 61 -6.67 -0.34 -4.42
CA THR A 61 -5.61 0.28 -3.62
C THR A 61 -4.68 -0.76 -3.00
N GLY A 62 -5.23 -1.85 -2.46
CA GLY A 62 -4.45 -2.98 -1.96
C GLY A 62 -3.55 -3.57 -3.04
N VAL A 63 -4.06 -3.78 -4.26
CA VAL A 63 -3.30 -4.32 -5.40
C VAL A 63 -2.20 -3.36 -5.85
N ILE A 64 -2.49 -2.06 -5.98
CA ILE A 64 -1.48 -1.06 -6.36
C ILE A 64 -0.39 -0.99 -5.29
N GLY A 65 -0.76 -0.96 -4.01
CA GLY A 65 0.19 -0.98 -2.90
C GLY A 65 1.10 -2.21 -2.94
N LEU A 66 0.56 -3.38 -3.25
CA LEU A 66 1.33 -4.62 -3.39
C LEU A 66 2.33 -4.57 -4.56
N ILE A 67 1.95 -3.98 -5.69
CA ILE A 67 2.87 -3.81 -6.83
C ILE A 67 4.02 -2.87 -6.44
N LEU A 68 3.70 -1.76 -5.77
CA LEU A 68 4.69 -0.78 -5.33
C LEU A 68 5.67 -1.35 -4.30
N THR A 69 5.23 -2.24 -3.40
CA THR A 69 6.16 -2.90 -2.47
C THR A 69 7.13 -3.82 -3.16
N VAL A 70 6.67 -4.59 -4.15
CA VAL A 70 7.54 -5.49 -4.94
C VAL A 70 8.59 -4.70 -5.70
N ILE A 71 8.20 -3.57 -6.33
CA ILE A 71 9.16 -2.71 -7.03
C ILE A 71 10.11 -2.04 -6.01
N GLY A 72 9.62 -1.64 -4.84
CA GLY A 72 10.45 -1.07 -3.77
C GLY A 72 11.52 -2.03 -3.26
N LEU A 73 11.14 -3.28 -3.00
CA LEU A 73 12.07 -4.38 -2.66
C LEU A 73 13.11 -4.60 -3.75
N ALA A 74 12.70 -4.63 -5.03
CA ALA A 74 13.63 -4.72 -6.15
C ALA A 74 14.58 -3.51 -6.23
N GLY A 75 14.11 -2.31 -5.89
CA GLY A 75 14.90 -1.09 -5.78
C GLY A 75 15.95 -1.15 -4.67
N ILE A 76 15.59 -1.72 -3.50
CA ILE A 76 16.52 -1.93 -2.38
C ILE A 76 17.61 -2.93 -2.76
N ILE A 77 17.25 -4.03 -3.42
CA ILE A 77 18.20 -5.04 -3.89
C ILE A 77 19.18 -4.43 -4.90
N LYS A 78 18.68 -3.60 -5.83
CA LYS A 78 19.50 -2.90 -6.84
C LYS A 78 20.22 -1.66 -6.31
N GLU A 79 20.13 -1.37 -5.01
CA GLU A 79 20.67 -0.17 -4.35
C GLU A 79 20.26 1.16 -5.00
N ASN A 80 19.14 1.16 -5.74
CA ASN A 80 18.62 2.35 -6.38
C ASN A 80 17.76 3.13 -5.40
N LYS A 81 18.43 3.91 -4.53
CA LYS A 81 17.82 4.72 -3.47
C LYS A 81 16.76 5.69 -3.99
N CYS A 82 16.91 6.17 -5.23
CA CYS A 82 15.97 7.09 -5.85
C CYS A 82 14.63 6.41 -6.14
N ILE A 83 14.67 5.19 -6.69
CA ILE A 83 13.46 4.38 -6.95
C ILE A 83 12.71 4.09 -5.64
N VAL A 84 13.42 3.70 -4.58
CA VAL A 84 12.81 3.37 -3.29
C VAL A 84 12.06 4.58 -2.70
N ILE A 85 12.68 5.76 -2.69
CA ILE A 85 12.07 6.98 -2.14
C ILE A 85 10.87 7.42 -2.99
N VAL A 86 11.02 7.42 -4.31
CA VAL A 86 9.92 7.82 -5.23
C VAL A 86 8.71 6.88 -5.05
N LEU A 87 8.94 5.57 -4.93
CA LEU A 87 7.87 4.61 -4.72
C LEU A 87 7.21 4.77 -3.35
N LEU A 88 8.00 4.98 -2.30
CA LEU A 88 7.45 5.21 -0.95
C LEU A 88 6.52 6.43 -0.93
N VAL A 89 6.92 7.53 -1.59
CA VAL A 89 6.11 8.74 -1.69
C VAL A 89 4.84 8.53 -2.51
N LEU A 90 4.94 7.88 -3.69
CA LEU A 90 3.76 7.59 -4.51
C LEU A 90 2.75 6.69 -3.79
N THR A 91 3.24 5.76 -2.96
CA THR A 91 2.38 4.87 -2.17
C THR A 91 1.65 5.65 -1.06
N ILE A 92 2.34 6.55 -0.36
CA ILE A 92 1.74 7.41 0.67
C ILE A 92 0.70 8.35 0.04
N ILE A 93 1.02 8.98 -1.10
CA ILE A 93 0.08 9.85 -1.82
C ILE A 93 -1.16 9.06 -2.24
N GLY A 94 -0.98 7.90 -2.87
CA GLY A 94 -2.10 7.05 -3.31
C GLY A 94 -3.03 6.63 -2.18
N ILE A 95 -2.48 6.28 -1.01
CA ILE A 95 -3.26 5.94 0.18
C ILE A 95 -3.99 7.18 0.72
N MET A 96 -3.29 8.29 0.91
CA MET A 96 -3.90 9.54 1.42
C MET A 96 -4.99 10.07 0.51
N SER A 97 -4.83 9.97 -0.81
CA SER A 97 -5.87 10.36 -1.77
C SER A 97 -7.11 9.48 -1.70
N ASN A 98 -6.94 8.18 -1.39
CA ASN A 98 -8.09 7.28 -1.27
C ASN A 98 -8.88 7.54 0.03
N PHE A 99 -8.18 7.76 1.16
CA PHE A 99 -8.83 8.20 2.40
C PHE A 99 -9.56 9.53 2.22
N ALA A 100 -8.94 10.51 1.53
CA ALA A 100 -9.61 11.78 1.23
C ALA A 100 -10.88 11.58 0.39
N THR A 101 -10.87 10.67 -0.59
CA THR A 101 -12.03 10.41 -1.44
C THR A 101 -13.17 9.74 -0.65
N ASN A 102 -12.87 8.83 0.27
CA ASN A 102 -13.87 8.24 1.17
C ASN A 102 -14.46 9.27 2.16
N ASP A 103 -13.67 10.24 2.65
CA ASP A 103 -14.20 11.33 3.48
C ASP A 103 -15.10 12.31 2.69
N TYR A 104 -14.85 12.50 1.38
CA TYR A 104 -15.73 13.27 0.50
C TYR A 104 -16.97 12.49 0.04
N GLY A 105 -16.88 11.16 -0.08
CA GLY A 105 -17.98 10.26 -0.44
C GLY A 105 -18.94 9.97 0.72
N ALA A 106 -18.44 9.82 1.94
CA ALA A 106 -19.25 9.63 3.15
C ALA A 106 -19.93 10.91 3.66
N ALA A 107 -19.51 12.09 3.17
CA ALA A 107 -20.12 13.39 3.47
C ALA A 107 -21.20 13.82 2.48
N ALA A 108 -21.41 13.07 1.39
CA ALA A 108 -22.47 13.27 0.40
C ALA A 108 -23.65 12.34 0.67
#